data_AF-A0A4Q6C6J1-F1
#
_entry.id   AF-A0A4Q6C6J1-F1
#
_cell.length_a   1.000
_cell.length_b   1.000
_cell.length_c   1.000
_cell.angle_alpha   90.00
_cell.angle_beta   90.00
_cell.angle_gamma   90.00
#
_symmetry.space_group_name_H-M   'P 1'
#
loop_
_entity.id
_entity.type
_entity.pdbx_description
1 polymer ?
#
loop_
_entity_poly.entity_id
_entity_poly.type
_entity_poly.pdbx_seq_one_letter_code
_entity_poly.pdbx_strand_id
1 'polypeptide(L)'
;MIKPISFMLLATVGLASCSRAPKRSEFGLSSKSGSNNSETGTETETEGKDDPDSKESTDSNSAADTVALSGIIGKIMQDKYDCSAKSTSGPPELRLLTSEEYQRTVQDVLKVAVDYRSQLPKDPAIFGFKNNTSVGTVSDSHATSYMDAAINIADETRPKLKTLIGCDETEGATCAQKIIDDLGAKLWRRPLTADESKPLVDLFSKTYAKSKTEAMSLLLASILNSPNFLYRSEIGKNGALSAYELASALSYFFWGTVPDKELRDLAVNGTLIQDSVLLAQASRLLKDPKSVFVVNDFSNGWLGASTVKFIAKDATKYPQWTQDIKNDLVAESEKTFEYIFRQPTASYKDLVASDFTIGSERLASYYGTKTVKDGSVTKIDFSKTTRRGVLGYGAILASLASQTETNPFKRGDFVLSKIFCDLPPPTPEGLKFEPPKPDETLTSRERFA
;
A
#
# COMPACT_ATOMS: atom_id res chain seq x y z
N MET A 1 -20.65 -25.76 -2.69
CA MET A 1 -19.43 -25.42 -3.45
C MET A 1 -18.93 -24.05 -3.01
N ILE A 2 -18.22 -23.98 -1.87
CA ILE A 2 -17.61 -22.76 -1.31
C ILE A 2 -16.30 -23.25 -0.69
N LYS A 3 -15.21 -23.37 -1.46
CA LYS A 3 -13.94 -23.92 -0.93
C LYS A 3 -12.63 -23.21 -1.36
N PRO A 4 -12.52 -22.39 -2.44
CA PRO A 4 -11.21 -21.82 -2.76
C PRO A 4 -10.94 -20.43 -2.13
N ILE A 5 -11.98 -19.62 -1.86
CA ILE A 5 -11.81 -18.27 -1.26
C ILE A 5 -11.36 -18.36 0.20
N SER A 6 -11.71 -19.46 0.89
CA SER A 6 -11.41 -19.64 2.31
C SER A 6 -9.94 -20.02 2.57
N PHE A 7 -9.22 -20.57 1.59
CA PHE A 7 -7.85 -21.04 1.80
C PHE A 7 -6.82 -19.91 1.62
N MET A 8 -7.09 -18.95 0.72
CA MET A 8 -6.17 -17.86 0.43
C MET A 8 -6.28 -16.71 1.45
N LEU A 9 -7.49 -16.41 1.95
CA LEU A 9 -7.65 -15.47 3.07
C LEU A 9 -7.05 -16.05 4.37
N LEU A 10 -7.17 -17.36 4.62
CA LEU A 10 -6.46 -18.01 5.72
C LEU A 10 -4.94 -18.03 5.52
N ALA A 11 -4.45 -18.14 4.28
CA ALA A 11 -3.02 -18.15 4.01
C ALA A 11 -2.40 -16.75 4.14
N THR A 12 -3.05 -15.69 3.66
CA THR A 12 -2.50 -14.32 3.79
C THR A 12 -2.73 -13.72 5.18
N VAL A 13 -3.85 -14.00 5.84
CA VAL A 13 -4.06 -13.63 7.26
C VAL A 13 -3.23 -14.55 8.19
N GLY A 14 -3.05 -15.81 7.83
CA GLY A 14 -2.18 -16.76 8.54
C GLY A 14 -0.70 -16.37 8.43
N LEU A 15 -0.23 -15.94 7.26
CA LEU A 15 1.16 -15.46 7.08
C LEU A 15 1.42 -14.12 7.78
N ALA A 16 0.41 -13.25 7.93
CA ALA A 16 0.50 -12.06 8.78
C ALA A 16 0.50 -12.39 10.28
N SER A 17 0.05 -13.60 10.66
CA SER A 17 0.01 -14.09 12.04
C SER A 17 1.25 -14.90 12.44
N CYS A 18 2.08 -15.34 11.49
CA CYS A 18 3.34 -16.03 11.79
C CYS A 18 4.43 -14.98 12.08
N SER A 19 4.59 -14.63 13.35
CA SER A 19 5.57 -13.65 13.83
C SER A 19 7.01 -14.17 13.71
N ARG A 20 7.57 -14.11 12.50
CA ARG A 20 8.96 -13.78 12.13
C ARG A 20 9.06 -13.90 10.62
N ALA A 21 9.37 -12.80 9.93
CA ALA A 21 9.78 -12.87 8.54
C ALA A 21 10.95 -13.87 8.42
N PRO A 22 11.00 -14.70 7.36
CA PRO A 22 12.11 -15.63 7.18
C PRO A 22 13.42 -14.83 7.23
N LYS A 23 14.46 -15.38 7.87
CA LYS A 23 15.81 -14.77 7.80
C LYS A 23 16.13 -14.48 6.33
N ARG A 24 16.42 -13.22 6.01
CA ARG A 24 16.76 -12.75 4.66
C ARG A 24 17.83 -13.66 4.07
N SER A 25 17.71 -14.01 2.79
CA SER A 25 18.80 -14.63 2.06
C SER A 25 19.92 -13.62 1.94
N GLU A 26 21.07 -13.88 2.57
CA GLU A 26 22.29 -13.11 2.34
C GLU A 26 22.86 -13.50 0.97
N PHE A 27 22.40 -12.84 -0.10
CA PHE A 27 23.02 -13.00 -1.40
C PHE A 27 24.39 -12.34 -1.36
N GLY A 28 25.46 -13.15 -1.23
CA GLY A 28 26.84 -12.70 -1.38
C GLY A 28 27.56 -12.27 -0.09
N LEU A 29 26.97 -12.42 1.09
CA LEU A 29 27.67 -12.21 2.36
C LEU A 29 28.04 -13.54 3.03
N SER A 30 28.98 -14.26 2.43
CA SER A 30 29.83 -15.17 3.21
C SER A 30 30.84 -14.33 3.99
N SER A 31 30.39 -13.59 5.00
CA SER A 31 31.31 -13.18 6.06
C SER A 31 31.27 -14.28 7.11
N LYS A 32 32.31 -15.14 7.11
CA LYS A 32 32.67 -15.88 8.31
C LYS A 32 32.93 -14.82 9.39
N SER A 33 31.92 -14.56 10.22
CA SER A 33 32.14 -13.91 11.50
C SER A 33 32.91 -14.91 12.36
N GLY A 34 34.23 -14.82 12.27
CA GLY A 34 35.14 -15.49 13.21
C GLY A 34 34.89 -14.90 14.58
N SER A 35 34.19 -15.65 15.42
CA SER A 35 34.23 -15.45 16.87
C SER A 35 35.68 -15.67 17.31
N ASN A 36 36.39 -14.59 17.60
CA ASN A 36 37.65 -14.65 18.35
C ASN A 36 37.33 -15.08 19.78
N ASN A 37 37.31 -16.39 20.03
CA ASN A 37 37.60 -16.92 21.35
C ASN A 37 39.04 -17.43 21.34
N SER A 38 39.86 -16.72 22.12
CA SER A 38 41.16 -17.14 22.60
C SER A 38 41.05 -18.51 23.25
N GLU A 39 41.69 -19.52 22.69
CA GLU A 39 42.19 -20.66 23.45
C GLU A 39 43.39 -21.28 22.71
N THR A 40 44.46 -21.44 23.47
CA THR A 40 45.77 -22.02 23.15
C THR A 40 45.67 -23.47 22.70
N GLY A 41 46.37 -23.84 21.61
CA GLY A 41 46.49 -25.24 21.18
C GLY A 41 47.30 -25.43 19.90
N THR A 42 48.58 -25.67 20.11
CA THR A 42 49.59 -26.43 19.34
C THR A 42 49.29 -26.95 17.91
N GLU A 43 50.23 -26.61 17.00
CA GLU A 43 50.75 -27.30 15.81
C GLU A 43 50.08 -28.59 15.32
N THR A 44 49.75 -28.65 14.02
CA THR A 44 50.46 -29.51 13.04
C THR A 44 50.07 -29.19 11.60
N GLU A 45 51.10 -28.99 10.76
CA GLU A 45 51.04 -28.96 9.30
C GLU A 45 50.78 -30.36 8.73
N THR A 46 50.03 -30.46 7.64
CA THR A 46 50.35 -31.37 6.54
C THR A 46 49.81 -30.81 5.23
N GLU A 47 50.75 -30.55 4.32
CA GLU A 47 50.58 -30.30 2.88
C GLU A 47 50.00 -31.53 2.16
N GLY A 48 49.39 -31.32 0.99
CA GLY A 48 49.34 -32.39 -0.01
C GLY A 48 48.34 -32.30 -1.17
N LYS A 49 48.82 -31.69 -2.27
CA LYS A 49 48.72 -32.12 -3.69
C LYS A 49 47.54 -31.73 -4.59
N ASP A 50 48.00 -31.23 -5.74
CA ASP A 50 47.34 -30.82 -6.98
C ASP A 50 46.82 -31.95 -7.89
N ASP A 51 45.80 -31.57 -8.68
CA ASP A 51 45.54 -31.84 -10.12
C ASP A 51 45.20 -33.27 -10.64
N PRO A 52 44.65 -33.43 -11.88
CA PRO A 52 43.76 -32.54 -12.68
C PRO A 52 42.63 -33.30 -13.47
N ASP A 53 41.82 -32.52 -14.18
CA ASP A 53 41.15 -32.80 -15.49
C ASP A 53 40.03 -33.85 -15.62
N SER A 54 38.85 -33.43 -16.09
CA SER A 54 38.38 -33.70 -17.46
C SER A 54 36.84 -33.58 -17.68
N LYS A 55 36.52 -32.90 -18.80
CA LYS A 55 35.45 -33.17 -19.79
C LYS A 55 33.99 -32.74 -19.53
N GLU A 56 33.62 -31.76 -20.35
CA GLU A 56 32.38 -31.61 -21.13
C GLU A 56 31.53 -32.88 -21.30
N SER A 57 30.22 -32.78 -20.99
CA SER A 57 29.16 -33.50 -21.70
C SER A 57 27.86 -32.69 -21.66
N THR A 58 27.41 -32.26 -22.84
CA THR A 58 26.02 -31.95 -23.15
C THR A 58 25.16 -33.20 -22.97
N ASP A 59 24.09 -33.13 -22.17
CA ASP A 59 22.77 -33.56 -22.65
C ASP A 59 21.60 -33.16 -21.73
N SER A 60 20.48 -32.96 -22.41
CA SER A 60 19.10 -32.74 -21.98
C SER A 60 18.61 -33.56 -20.77
N ASN A 61 17.84 -32.93 -19.85
CA ASN A 61 16.62 -33.54 -19.27
C ASN A 61 15.80 -32.59 -18.36
N SER A 62 14.64 -32.19 -18.88
CA SER A 62 13.55 -31.51 -18.16
C SER A 62 12.68 -32.53 -17.42
N ALA A 63 12.86 -32.69 -16.11
CA ALA A 63 11.88 -33.26 -15.15
C ALA A 63 12.46 -33.36 -13.73
N ALA A 64 13.78 -33.57 -13.62
CA ALA A 64 14.46 -33.73 -12.33
C ALA A 64 14.58 -32.42 -11.54
N ASP A 65 14.78 -31.29 -12.22
CA ASP A 65 14.92 -29.97 -11.58
C ASP A 65 13.64 -29.48 -10.88
N THR A 66 12.46 -29.85 -11.40
CA THR A 66 11.17 -29.48 -10.82
C THR A 66 10.89 -30.19 -9.49
N VAL A 67 11.42 -31.40 -9.30
CA VAL A 67 11.26 -32.16 -8.05
C VAL A 67 12.20 -31.62 -6.97
N ALA A 68 13.44 -31.28 -7.33
CA ALA A 68 14.42 -30.67 -6.42
C ALA A 68 13.94 -29.31 -5.90
N LEU A 69 13.36 -28.47 -6.76
CA LEU A 69 12.86 -27.15 -6.36
C LEU A 69 11.67 -27.23 -5.39
N SER A 70 10.78 -28.21 -5.58
CA SER A 70 9.63 -28.44 -4.67
C SER A 70 10.08 -28.88 -3.27
N GLY A 71 11.11 -29.71 -3.18
CA GLY A 71 11.71 -30.16 -1.92
C GLY A 71 12.45 -29.02 -1.20
N ILE A 72 13.12 -28.14 -1.95
CA ILE A 72 13.80 -26.97 -1.40
C ILE A 72 12.78 -25.94 -0.89
N ILE A 73 11.71 -25.66 -1.65
CA ILE A 73 10.63 -24.77 -1.20
C ILE A 73 9.92 -25.34 0.03
N GLY A 74 9.62 -26.64 0.04
CA GLY A 74 9.04 -27.31 1.21
C GLY A 74 9.90 -27.16 2.46
N LYS A 75 11.21 -27.34 2.32
CA LYS A 75 12.17 -27.23 3.43
C LYS A 75 12.37 -25.77 3.88
N ILE A 76 12.41 -24.80 2.96
CA ILE A 76 12.47 -23.36 3.28
C ILE A 76 11.21 -22.89 4.02
N MET A 77 10.04 -23.39 3.64
CA MET A 77 8.78 -23.04 4.28
C MET A 77 8.65 -23.67 5.68
N GLN A 78 9.18 -24.90 5.86
CA GLN A 78 9.07 -25.63 7.12
C GLN A 78 10.14 -25.21 8.15
N ASP A 79 11.34 -24.83 7.72
CA ASP A 79 12.44 -24.44 8.61
C ASP A 79 12.44 -22.95 9.02
N LYS A 80 11.62 -22.09 8.39
CA LYS A 80 11.63 -20.63 8.64
C LYS A 80 10.34 -20.00 9.18
N TYR A 81 9.20 -20.71 9.15
CA TYR A 81 7.92 -20.17 9.60
C TYR A 81 7.34 -21.00 10.74
N ASP A 82 7.59 -20.56 11.97
CA ASP A 82 6.88 -21.08 13.14
C ASP A 82 5.48 -20.44 13.22
N CYS A 83 4.51 -21.12 12.62
CA CYS A 83 3.10 -20.75 12.70
C CYS A 83 2.38 -21.41 13.90
N SER A 84 3.13 -22.02 14.83
CA SER A 84 2.59 -22.52 16.10
C SER A 84 2.55 -21.45 17.19
N ALA A 85 3.20 -20.31 16.97
CA ALA A 85 3.12 -19.15 17.85
C ALA A 85 1.68 -18.60 17.88
N LYS A 86 1.12 -18.48 19.10
CA LYS A 86 -0.15 -17.77 19.29
C LYS A 86 0.02 -16.34 18.78
N SER A 87 -0.95 -15.87 17.98
CA SER A 87 -1.02 -14.47 17.53
C SER A 87 -0.85 -13.55 18.75
N THR A 88 0.30 -12.89 18.83
CA THR A 88 0.53 -11.85 19.82
C THR A 88 -0.11 -10.58 19.30
N SER A 89 -0.93 -9.94 20.12
CA SER A 89 -1.47 -8.62 19.81
C SER A 89 -0.33 -7.67 19.43
N GLY A 90 -0.52 -6.95 18.33
CA GLY A 90 0.43 -5.91 17.91
C GLY A 90 0.59 -4.83 18.99
N PRO A 91 1.64 -4.00 18.89
CA PRO A 91 1.79 -2.86 19.78
C PRO A 91 0.58 -1.92 19.67
N PRO A 92 0.19 -1.23 20.76
CA PRO A 92 -0.85 -0.22 20.69
C PRO A 92 -0.43 0.92 19.77
N GLU A 93 -1.30 1.29 18.83
CA GLU A 93 -1.00 2.27 17.78
C GLU A 93 -2.05 3.39 17.71
N LEU A 94 -1.59 4.61 17.39
CA LEU A 94 -2.42 5.70 16.92
C LEU A 94 -2.03 6.03 15.48
N ARG A 95 -2.91 5.71 14.53
CA ARG A 95 -2.64 5.89 13.10
C ARG A 95 -3.23 7.21 12.61
N LEU A 96 -2.37 8.16 12.26
CA LEU A 96 -2.80 9.37 11.58
C LEU A 96 -3.42 8.99 10.22
N LEU A 97 -4.57 9.58 9.89
CA LEU A 97 -5.17 9.43 8.56
C LEU A 97 -4.22 10.01 7.50
N THR A 98 -3.96 9.23 6.45
CA THR A 98 -3.27 9.78 5.27
C THR A 98 -4.14 10.83 4.59
N SER A 99 -3.55 11.69 3.77
CA SER A 99 -4.29 12.68 2.97
C SER A 99 -5.42 12.04 2.15
N GLU A 100 -5.21 10.85 1.60
CA GLU A 100 -6.21 10.06 0.88
C GLU A 100 -7.32 9.54 1.81
N GLU A 101 -6.96 8.94 2.94
CA GLU A 101 -7.92 8.42 3.91
C GLU A 101 -8.79 9.53 4.50
N TYR A 102 -8.20 10.70 4.79
CA TYR A 102 -8.92 11.91 5.19
C TYR A 102 -9.94 12.30 4.13
N GLN A 103 -9.49 12.50 2.88
CA GLN A 103 -10.36 12.94 1.78
C GLN A 103 -11.51 11.95 1.53
N ARG A 104 -11.21 10.65 1.50
CA ARG A 104 -12.22 9.60 1.30
C ARG A 104 -13.21 9.55 2.45
N THR A 105 -12.74 9.75 3.68
CA THR A 105 -13.60 9.81 4.86
C THR A 105 -14.61 10.96 4.77
N VAL A 106 -14.14 12.17 4.49
CA VAL A 106 -15.04 13.33 4.38
C VAL A 106 -15.95 13.21 3.16
N GLN A 107 -15.48 12.63 2.06
CA GLN A 107 -16.33 12.34 0.90
C GLN A 107 -17.43 11.33 1.23
N ASP A 108 -17.12 10.26 1.96
CA ASP A 108 -18.12 9.24 2.31
C ASP A 108 -19.14 9.74 3.33
N VAL A 109 -18.72 10.51 4.33
CA VAL A 109 -19.60 10.98 5.41
C VAL A 109 -20.32 12.27 5.05
N LEU A 110 -19.61 13.26 4.53
CA LEU A 110 -20.10 14.63 4.32
C LEU A 110 -20.49 14.91 2.86
N LYS A 111 -20.22 13.97 1.94
CA LYS A 111 -20.52 14.12 0.51
C LYS A 111 -19.89 15.38 -0.09
N VAL A 112 -18.65 15.68 0.32
CA VAL A 112 -17.85 16.74 -0.31
C VAL A 112 -17.47 16.35 -1.74
N ALA A 113 -17.52 17.31 -2.64
CA ALA A 113 -17.17 17.16 -4.05
C ALA A 113 -15.78 17.70 -4.35
N VAL A 114 -15.30 18.68 -3.56
CA VAL A 114 -13.97 19.26 -3.72
C VAL A 114 -12.91 18.29 -3.20
N ASP A 115 -11.79 18.23 -3.90
CA ASP A 115 -10.60 17.50 -3.48
C ASP A 115 -9.70 18.41 -2.64
N TYR A 116 -9.64 18.14 -1.34
CA TYR A 116 -8.87 18.91 -0.36
C TYR A 116 -7.46 18.36 -0.13
N ARG A 117 -7.06 17.28 -0.81
CA ARG A 117 -5.74 16.63 -0.58
C ARG A 117 -4.56 17.58 -0.78
N SER A 118 -4.68 18.60 -1.62
CA SER A 118 -3.64 19.61 -1.84
C SER A 118 -3.48 20.61 -0.68
N GLN A 119 -4.49 20.74 0.18
CA GLN A 119 -4.48 21.58 1.39
C GLN A 119 -3.96 20.83 2.61
N LEU A 120 -3.96 19.50 2.56
CA LEU A 120 -3.50 18.65 3.65
C LEU A 120 -1.97 18.53 3.66
N PRO A 121 -1.38 18.24 4.83
CA PRO A 121 0.04 17.90 4.93
C PRO A 121 0.42 16.74 4.02
N LYS A 122 1.66 16.76 3.53
CA LYS A 122 2.21 15.64 2.74
C LYS A 122 2.48 14.45 3.65
N ASP A 123 1.97 13.30 3.27
CA ASP A 123 2.19 12.06 4.01
C ASP A 123 3.66 11.60 3.90
N PRO A 124 4.36 11.37 5.03
CA PRO A 124 5.67 10.73 5.00
C PRO A 124 5.52 9.27 4.56
N ALA A 125 6.40 8.81 3.68
CA ALA A 125 6.38 7.44 3.19
C ALA A 125 7.62 6.66 3.66
N ILE A 126 7.40 5.46 4.18
CA ILE A 126 8.47 4.48 4.47
C ILE A 126 8.29 3.31 3.51
N PHE A 127 9.34 3.00 2.74
CA PHE A 127 9.32 1.97 1.69
C PHE A 127 8.19 2.11 0.66
N GLY A 128 7.61 3.31 0.53
CA GLY A 128 6.50 3.63 -0.37
C GLY A 128 5.11 3.64 0.30
N PHE A 129 4.99 3.18 1.54
CA PHE A 129 3.74 3.17 2.29
C PHE A 129 3.61 4.43 3.17
N LYS A 130 2.41 5.01 3.20
CA LYS A 130 2.15 6.32 3.84
C LYS A 130 1.47 6.23 5.21
N ASN A 131 1.01 5.05 5.61
CA ASN A 131 0.23 4.82 6.82
C ASN A 131 1.10 4.42 8.04
N ASN A 132 2.36 4.83 8.07
CA ASN A 132 3.32 4.43 9.10
C ASN A 132 3.18 5.28 10.38
N THR A 133 2.95 4.63 11.52
CA THR A 133 2.79 5.27 12.83
C THR A 133 4.05 5.95 13.34
N SER A 134 5.23 5.43 13.00
CA SER A 134 6.52 5.95 13.49
C SER A 134 6.91 7.31 12.90
N VAL A 135 6.27 7.73 11.80
CA VAL A 135 6.56 9.00 11.11
C VAL A 135 5.34 9.88 10.90
N GLY A 136 4.13 9.35 11.09
CA GLY A 136 2.87 10.09 10.99
C GLY A 136 2.63 11.02 12.18
N THR A 137 3.43 12.09 12.31
CA THR A 137 3.31 13.08 13.39
C THR A 137 2.73 14.41 12.90
N VAL A 138 2.00 15.11 13.77
CA VAL A 138 1.44 16.43 13.50
C VAL A 138 2.37 17.51 14.07
N SER A 139 2.93 18.34 13.20
CA SER A 139 3.65 19.57 13.58
C SER A 139 2.71 20.76 13.67
N ASP A 140 3.19 21.90 14.15
CA ASP A 140 2.42 23.15 14.17
C ASP A 140 1.92 23.57 12.78
N SER A 141 2.78 23.42 11.76
CA SER A 141 2.39 23.69 10.37
C SER A 141 1.30 22.73 9.88
N HIS A 142 1.34 21.47 10.30
CA HIS A 142 0.31 20.50 9.97
C HIS A 142 -1.03 20.89 10.62
N ALA A 143 -1.01 21.33 11.87
CA ALA A 143 -2.22 21.76 12.58
C ALA A 143 -2.94 22.90 11.85
N THR A 144 -2.20 23.90 11.36
CA THR A 144 -2.77 24.98 10.54
C THR A 144 -3.40 24.46 9.25
N SER A 145 -2.69 23.59 8.51
CA SER A 145 -3.22 22.99 7.27
C SER A 145 -4.50 22.17 7.50
N TYR A 146 -4.56 21.38 8.58
CA TYR A 146 -5.77 20.65 8.93
C TYR A 146 -6.92 21.58 9.31
N MET A 147 -6.65 22.66 10.04
CA MET A 147 -7.65 23.64 10.42
C MET A 147 -8.24 24.36 9.20
N ASP A 148 -7.40 24.80 8.26
CA ASP A 148 -7.84 25.45 7.03
C ASP A 148 -8.70 24.52 6.18
N ALA A 149 -8.26 23.27 6.00
CA ALA A 149 -9.03 22.25 5.28
C ALA A 149 -10.37 21.97 5.97
N ALA A 150 -10.38 21.85 7.31
CA ALA A 150 -11.57 21.59 8.10
C ALA A 150 -12.61 22.71 7.97
N ILE A 151 -12.20 23.98 7.97
CA ILE A 151 -13.08 25.13 7.78
C ILE A 151 -13.69 25.10 6.37
N ASN A 152 -12.85 24.90 5.34
CA ASN A 152 -13.33 24.86 3.96
C ASN A 152 -14.30 23.71 3.71
N ILE A 153 -14.04 22.53 4.29
CA ILE A 153 -14.94 21.37 4.23
C ILE A 153 -16.24 21.65 4.98
N ALA A 154 -16.17 22.29 6.14
CA ALA A 154 -17.34 22.65 6.91
C ALA A 154 -18.25 23.61 6.13
N ASP A 155 -17.67 24.61 5.46
CA ASP A 155 -18.40 25.54 4.61
C ASP A 155 -19.03 24.88 3.38
N GLU A 156 -18.37 23.90 2.77
CA GLU A 156 -18.96 23.10 1.68
C GLU A 156 -20.10 22.18 2.17
N THR A 157 -19.97 21.68 3.40
CA THR A 157 -20.90 20.70 3.98
C THR A 157 -22.16 21.35 4.52
N ARG A 158 -22.05 22.53 5.13
CA ARG A 158 -23.14 23.20 5.85
C ARG A 158 -24.44 23.36 5.03
N PRO A 159 -24.42 23.77 3.74
CA PRO A 159 -25.64 23.84 2.92
C PRO A 159 -26.30 22.47 2.66
N LYS A 160 -25.57 21.37 2.87
CA LYS A 160 -26.02 19.99 2.64
C LYS A 160 -26.57 19.33 3.91
N LEU A 161 -26.54 19.98 5.07
CA LEU A 161 -27.00 19.38 6.33
C LEU A 161 -28.44 18.86 6.26
N LYS A 162 -29.32 19.54 5.52
CA LYS A 162 -30.71 19.11 5.35
C LYS A 162 -30.82 17.77 4.65
N THR A 163 -29.99 17.51 3.64
CA THR A 163 -29.99 16.26 2.89
C THR A 163 -29.19 15.16 3.59
N LEU A 164 -28.15 15.52 4.34
CA LEU A 164 -27.30 14.56 5.05
C LEU A 164 -27.97 14.00 6.30
N ILE A 165 -28.57 14.86 7.12
CA ILE A 165 -29.06 14.50 8.47
C ILE A 165 -30.44 15.09 8.80
N GLY A 166 -31.13 15.69 7.83
CA GLY A 166 -32.50 16.17 8.03
C GLY A 166 -32.61 17.33 9.02
N CYS A 167 -31.59 18.19 9.12
CA CYS A 167 -31.66 19.44 9.88
C CYS A 167 -31.00 20.62 9.15
N ASP A 168 -31.30 21.83 9.59
CA ASP A 168 -30.69 23.06 9.05
C ASP A 168 -30.17 24.00 10.15
N GLU A 169 -29.45 25.03 9.73
CA GLU A 169 -28.81 26.01 10.63
C GLU A 169 -29.83 26.76 11.51
N THR A 170 -31.10 26.81 11.11
CA THR A 170 -32.15 27.53 11.86
C THR A 170 -32.66 26.74 13.06
N GLU A 171 -32.51 25.40 13.03
CA GLU A 171 -32.85 24.50 14.14
C GLU A 171 -31.84 24.59 15.32
N GLY A 172 -30.75 25.33 15.17
CA GLY A 172 -29.83 25.70 16.26
C GLY A 172 -29.28 24.48 17.00
N ALA A 173 -29.47 24.44 18.33
CA ALA A 173 -28.95 23.39 19.20
C ALA A 173 -29.43 21.98 18.81
N THR A 174 -30.65 21.84 18.30
CA THR A 174 -31.18 20.55 17.85
C THR A 174 -30.39 20.01 16.66
N CYS A 175 -30.03 20.87 15.71
CA CYS A 175 -29.22 20.46 14.57
C CYS A 175 -27.76 20.22 14.97
N ALA A 176 -27.21 21.03 15.87
CA ALA A 176 -25.87 20.80 16.43
C ALA A 176 -25.75 19.43 17.10
N GLN A 177 -26.76 19.02 17.87
CA GLN A 177 -26.79 17.70 18.49
C GLN A 177 -26.87 16.58 17.44
N LYS A 178 -27.70 16.71 16.40
CA LYS A 178 -27.74 15.75 15.28
C LYS A 178 -26.40 15.64 14.55
N ILE A 179 -25.69 16.77 14.35
CA ILE A 179 -24.34 16.77 13.76
C ILE A 179 -23.40 15.92 14.62
N ILE A 180 -23.42 16.09 15.94
CA ILE A 180 -22.56 15.34 16.86
C ILE A 180 -22.90 13.86 16.85
N ASP A 181 -24.18 13.52 17.00
CA ASP A 181 -24.64 12.14 17.21
C ASP A 181 -24.55 11.29 15.93
N ASP A 182 -24.72 11.90 14.75
CA ASP A 182 -24.67 11.18 13.48
C ASP A 182 -23.34 11.41 12.73
N LEU A 183 -23.03 12.65 12.35
CA LEU A 183 -21.82 12.93 11.57
C LEU A 183 -20.56 12.79 12.42
N GLY A 184 -20.56 13.33 13.64
CA GLY A 184 -19.47 13.21 14.60
C GLY A 184 -19.17 11.75 14.91
N ALA A 185 -20.20 10.94 15.20
CA ALA A 185 -20.01 9.51 15.48
C ALA A 185 -19.45 8.73 14.28
N LYS A 186 -19.87 9.04 13.06
CA LYS A 186 -19.31 8.44 11.82
C LYS A 186 -17.87 8.89 11.60
N LEU A 187 -17.59 10.19 11.74
CA LEU A 187 -16.27 10.78 11.54
C LEU A 187 -15.27 10.29 12.59
N TRP A 188 -15.67 10.12 13.84
CA TRP A 188 -14.80 9.60 14.90
C TRP A 188 -14.83 8.06 14.98
N ARG A 189 -15.66 7.42 14.15
CA ARG A 189 -15.85 5.96 14.03
C ARG A 189 -16.36 5.28 15.31
N ARG A 190 -16.85 6.07 16.27
CA ARG A 190 -17.47 5.63 17.52
C ARG A 190 -18.40 6.73 18.04
N PRO A 191 -19.37 6.41 18.90
CA PRO A 191 -20.12 7.41 19.63
C PRO A 191 -19.19 8.34 20.43
N LEU A 192 -19.56 9.62 20.47
CA LEU A 192 -18.91 10.59 21.33
C LEU A 192 -19.41 10.42 22.76
N THR A 193 -18.51 10.54 23.73
CA THR A 193 -18.90 10.59 25.14
C THR A 193 -19.50 11.97 25.48
N ALA A 194 -20.23 12.05 26.60
CA ALA A 194 -20.78 13.32 27.06
C ALA A 194 -19.70 14.39 27.32
N ASP A 195 -18.54 13.97 27.83
CA ASP A 195 -17.40 14.86 28.09
C ASP A 195 -16.76 15.38 26.80
N GLU A 196 -16.86 14.61 25.72
CA GLU A 196 -16.38 15.02 24.39
C GLU A 196 -17.38 15.88 23.63
N SER A 197 -18.68 15.60 23.77
CA SER A 197 -19.73 16.38 23.10
C SER A 197 -19.96 17.73 23.77
N LYS A 198 -19.81 17.81 25.09
CA LYS A 198 -19.99 19.05 25.86
C LYS A 198 -19.18 20.25 25.33
N PRO A 199 -17.84 20.18 25.14
CA PRO A 199 -17.08 21.32 24.65
C PRO A 199 -17.48 21.74 23.23
N LEU A 200 -17.92 20.79 22.39
CA LEU A 200 -18.43 21.09 21.04
C LEU A 200 -19.74 21.88 21.10
N VAL A 201 -20.67 21.45 21.96
CA VAL A 201 -21.93 22.16 22.20
C VAL A 201 -21.68 23.54 22.82
N ASP A 202 -20.79 23.64 23.81
CA ASP A 202 -20.46 24.92 24.45
C ASP A 202 -19.83 25.92 23.45
N LEU A 203 -18.96 25.45 22.55
CA LEU A 203 -18.41 26.26 21.46
C LEU A 203 -19.52 26.71 20.51
N PHE A 204 -20.36 25.78 20.06
CA PHE A 204 -21.49 26.07 19.18
C PHE A 204 -22.41 27.15 19.79
N SER A 205 -22.84 26.98 21.04
CA SER A 205 -23.76 27.91 21.71
C SER A 205 -23.18 29.33 21.84
N LYS A 206 -21.88 29.45 22.16
CA LYS A 206 -21.19 30.76 22.24
C LYS A 206 -21.14 31.48 20.89
N THR A 207 -20.92 30.74 19.81
CA THR A 207 -20.83 31.33 18.47
C THR A 207 -22.22 31.57 17.88
N TYR A 208 -23.21 30.72 18.15
CA TYR A 208 -24.55 30.81 17.57
C TYR A 208 -25.26 32.12 17.95
N ALA A 209 -24.98 32.64 19.14
CA ALA A 209 -25.46 33.94 19.60
C ALA A 209 -24.96 35.12 18.74
N LYS A 210 -23.85 34.95 18.02
CA LYS A 210 -23.23 35.96 17.15
C LYS A 210 -23.50 35.71 15.67
N SER A 211 -23.36 34.47 15.23
CA SER A 211 -23.51 34.06 13.83
C SER A 211 -23.92 32.59 13.76
N LYS A 212 -25.11 32.33 13.20
CA LYS A 212 -25.65 30.96 13.02
C LYS A 212 -24.77 30.13 12.09
N THR A 213 -24.36 30.75 10.99
CA THR A 213 -23.53 30.15 9.95
C THR A 213 -22.14 29.80 10.46
N GLU A 214 -21.49 30.74 11.15
CA GLU A 214 -20.17 30.51 11.74
C GLU A 214 -20.21 29.44 12.83
N ALA A 215 -21.27 29.39 13.63
CA ALA A 215 -21.41 28.36 14.66
C ALA A 215 -21.47 26.95 14.07
N MET A 216 -22.21 26.76 12.97
CA MET A 216 -22.29 25.47 12.28
C MET A 216 -20.97 25.10 11.62
N SER A 217 -20.31 26.06 10.95
CA SER A 217 -18.99 25.84 10.36
C SER A 217 -17.94 25.49 11.41
N LEU A 218 -17.88 26.22 12.53
CA LEU A 218 -16.93 25.94 13.61
C LEU A 218 -17.20 24.60 14.30
N LEU A 219 -18.47 24.19 14.45
CA LEU A 219 -18.80 22.88 15.01
C LEU A 219 -18.24 21.75 14.13
N LEU A 220 -18.54 21.78 12.83
CA LEU A 220 -18.03 20.79 11.87
C LEU A 220 -16.50 20.81 11.79
N ALA A 221 -15.90 22.00 11.71
CA ALA A 221 -14.45 22.16 11.67
C ALA A 221 -13.79 21.62 12.96
N SER A 222 -14.40 21.82 14.12
CA SER A 222 -13.89 21.29 15.39
C SER A 222 -13.93 19.76 15.44
N ILE A 223 -14.97 19.14 14.87
CA ILE A 223 -15.04 17.68 14.72
C ILE A 223 -13.91 17.17 13.82
N LEU A 224 -13.65 17.86 12.70
CA LEU A 224 -12.63 17.51 11.70
C LEU A 224 -11.19 17.87 12.10
N ASN A 225 -10.99 18.72 13.10
CA ASN A 225 -9.67 19.05 13.63
C ASN A 225 -9.35 18.27 14.93
N SER A 226 -10.30 17.48 15.43
CA SER A 226 -10.13 16.68 16.64
C SER A 226 -9.12 15.54 16.43
N PRO A 227 -8.27 15.22 17.43
CA PRO A 227 -7.45 14.01 17.39
C PRO A 227 -8.27 12.73 17.20
N ASN A 228 -9.51 12.67 17.71
CA ASN A 228 -10.41 11.53 17.50
C ASN A 228 -10.83 11.37 16.03
N PHE A 229 -10.74 12.45 15.23
CA PHE A 229 -10.93 12.39 13.79
C PHE A 229 -9.61 12.13 13.05
N LEU A 230 -8.55 12.87 13.36
CA LEU A 230 -7.28 12.78 12.65
C LEU A 230 -6.59 11.42 12.88
N TYR A 231 -6.76 10.81 14.04
CA TYR A 231 -6.17 9.54 14.39
C TYR A 231 -7.22 8.42 14.45
N ARG A 232 -6.82 7.24 13.96
CA ARG A 232 -7.49 5.96 14.21
C ARG A 232 -6.82 5.30 15.40
N SER A 233 -7.61 5.02 16.42
CA SER A 233 -7.13 4.30 17.59
C SER A 233 -7.07 2.81 17.30
N GLU A 234 -5.89 2.22 17.55
CA GLU A 234 -5.64 0.79 17.62
C GLU A 234 -4.85 0.51 18.91
N ILE A 235 -5.21 1.21 19.99
CA ILE A 235 -4.57 1.06 21.31
C ILE A 235 -5.12 -0.20 21.99
N GLY A 236 -6.44 -0.40 21.86
CA GLY A 236 -7.14 -1.49 22.52
C GLY A 236 -7.08 -1.41 24.05
N LYS A 237 -7.59 -2.46 24.69
CA LYS A 237 -7.53 -2.67 26.14
C LYS A 237 -7.12 -4.10 26.40
N ASN A 238 -6.13 -4.30 27.28
CA ASN A 238 -5.60 -5.63 27.63
C ASN A 238 -5.14 -6.45 26.40
N GLY A 239 -4.58 -5.77 25.40
CA GLY A 239 -4.12 -6.40 24.16
C GLY A 239 -5.24 -6.76 23.17
N ALA A 240 -6.48 -6.33 23.38
CA ALA A 240 -7.56 -6.55 22.42
C ALA A 240 -8.19 -5.23 21.97
N LEU A 241 -8.44 -5.09 20.67
CA LEU A 241 -9.19 -3.95 20.14
C LEU A 241 -10.65 -4.03 20.59
N SER A 242 -11.25 -2.88 20.87
CA SER A 242 -12.70 -2.77 21.01
C SER A 242 -13.41 -3.05 19.69
N ALA A 243 -14.71 -3.33 19.73
CA ALA A 243 -15.48 -3.58 18.52
C ALA A 243 -15.49 -2.38 17.55
N TYR A 244 -15.44 -1.15 18.07
CA TYR A 244 -15.33 0.07 17.25
C TYR A 244 -13.95 0.22 16.60
N GLU A 245 -12.87 -0.01 17.36
CA GLU A 245 -11.51 -0.01 16.81
C GLU A 245 -11.36 -1.10 15.74
N LEU A 246 -11.93 -2.28 15.97
CA LEU A 246 -11.91 -3.39 15.00
C LEU A 246 -12.68 -3.04 13.72
N ALA A 247 -13.87 -2.43 13.84
CA ALA A 247 -14.62 -1.96 12.67
C ALA A 247 -13.84 -0.93 11.87
N SER A 248 -13.21 0.04 12.55
CA SER A 248 -12.33 1.04 11.95
C SER A 248 -11.11 0.40 11.28
N ALA A 249 -10.42 -0.53 11.95
CA ALA A 249 -9.26 -1.21 11.39
C ALA A 249 -9.64 -1.95 10.10
N LEU A 250 -10.75 -2.70 10.10
CA LEU A 250 -11.25 -3.39 8.90
C LEU A 250 -11.60 -2.44 7.77
N SER A 251 -12.39 -1.39 8.05
CA SER A 251 -12.90 -0.51 7.01
C SER A 251 -11.77 0.25 6.32
N TYR A 252 -10.78 0.71 7.07
CA TYR A 252 -9.64 1.41 6.47
C TYR A 252 -8.66 0.44 5.81
N PHE A 253 -8.48 -0.77 6.35
CA PHE A 253 -7.65 -1.79 5.72
C PHE A 253 -8.19 -2.22 4.36
N PHE A 254 -9.52 -2.32 4.19
CA PHE A 254 -10.10 -2.75 2.92
C PHE A 254 -10.56 -1.61 2.02
N TRP A 255 -11.02 -0.48 2.56
CA TRP A 255 -11.63 0.60 1.78
C TRP A 255 -10.96 1.97 1.93
N GLY A 256 -10.05 2.13 2.89
CA GLY A 256 -9.39 3.42 3.18
C GLY A 256 -10.35 4.53 3.59
N THR A 257 -11.44 4.17 4.29
CA THR A 257 -12.53 5.09 4.69
C THR A 257 -13.34 4.49 5.85
N VAL A 258 -14.31 5.25 6.36
CA VAL A 258 -15.13 4.90 7.53
C VAL A 258 -15.89 3.58 7.38
N PRO A 259 -16.18 2.88 8.49
CA PRO A 259 -17.02 1.69 8.47
C PRO A 259 -18.41 2.02 7.95
N ASP A 260 -19.02 1.14 7.15
CA ASP A 260 -20.41 1.29 6.72
C ASP A 260 -21.39 1.01 7.86
N LYS A 261 -22.70 1.14 7.57
CA LYS A 261 -23.74 0.93 8.57
C LYS A 261 -23.68 -0.50 9.16
N GLU A 262 -23.49 -1.51 8.31
CA GLU A 262 -23.42 -2.91 8.75
C GLU A 262 -22.27 -3.14 9.74
N LEU A 263 -21.05 -2.67 9.42
CA LEU A 263 -19.92 -2.78 10.36
C LEU A 263 -20.17 -2.00 11.66
N ARG A 264 -20.75 -0.80 11.59
CA ARG A 264 -21.05 -0.01 12.79
C ARG A 264 -22.09 -0.69 13.66
N ASP A 265 -23.13 -1.27 13.08
CA ASP A 265 -24.17 -1.99 13.82
C ASP A 265 -23.60 -3.25 14.50
N LEU A 266 -22.73 -4.00 13.81
CA LEU A 266 -22.02 -5.15 14.39
C LEU A 266 -21.07 -4.74 15.51
N ALA A 267 -20.45 -3.56 15.40
CA ALA A 267 -19.60 -3.00 16.45
C ALA A 267 -20.42 -2.61 17.69
N VAL A 268 -21.55 -1.92 17.49
CA VAL A 268 -22.49 -1.54 18.57
C VAL A 268 -22.99 -2.78 19.30
N ASN A 269 -23.33 -3.83 18.57
CA ASN A 269 -23.83 -5.08 19.15
C ASN A 269 -22.73 -5.99 19.72
N GLY A 270 -21.45 -5.63 19.57
CA GLY A 270 -20.30 -6.39 20.05
C GLY A 270 -20.04 -7.71 19.30
N THR A 271 -20.81 -8.04 18.27
CA THR A 271 -20.70 -9.32 17.55
C THR A 271 -19.55 -9.34 16.56
N LEU A 272 -19.02 -8.18 16.16
CA LEU A 272 -17.88 -8.08 15.23
C LEU A 272 -16.61 -8.77 15.77
N ILE A 273 -16.50 -8.94 17.09
CA ILE A 273 -15.35 -9.59 17.74
C ILE A 273 -15.36 -11.12 17.50
N GLN A 274 -16.47 -11.71 17.04
CA GLN A 274 -16.55 -13.13 16.74
C GLN A 274 -15.82 -13.46 15.43
N ASP A 275 -14.90 -14.43 15.46
CA ASP A 275 -14.05 -14.80 14.30
C ASP A 275 -14.84 -15.08 13.01
N SER A 276 -15.98 -15.77 13.12
CA SER A 276 -16.83 -16.08 11.97
C SER A 276 -17.44 -14.83 11.33
N VAL A 277 -17.87 -13.88 12.16
CA VAL A 277 -18.41 -12.58 11.71
C VAL A 277 -17.30 -11.72 11.13
N LEU A 278 -16.15 -11.66 11.80
CA LEU A 278 -14.97 -10.94 11.34
C LEU A 278 -14.51 -11.40 9.95
N LEU A 279 -14.37 -12.71 9.75
CA LEU A 279 -13.95 -13.29 8.47
C LEU A 279 -14.98 -13.05 7.37
N ALA A 280 -16.28 -13.13 7.70
CA ALA A 280 -17.36 -12.83 6.76
C ALA A 280 -17.32 -11.37 6.32
N GLN A 281 -17.11 -10.44 7.26
CA GLN A 281 -17.00 -9.00 6.97
C GLN A 281 -15.73 -8.70 6.17
N ALA A 282 -14.57 -9.23 6.53
CA ALA A 282 -13.34 -9.06 5.74
C ALA A 282 -13.53 -9.52 4.29
N SER A 283 -14.15 -10.69 4.09
CA SER A 283 -14.46 -11.22 2.76
C SER A 283 -15.45 -10.34 1.98
N ARG A 284 -16.43 -9.74 2.66
CA ARG A 284 -17.40 -8.82 2.06
C ARG A 284 -16.72 -7.53 1.60
N LEU A 285 -15.95 -6.89 2.48
CA LEU A 285 -15.25 -5.64 2.20
C LEU A 285 -14.26 -5.80 1.03
N LEU A 286 -13.53 -6.93 0.98
CA LEU A 286 -12.57 -7.20 -0.09
C LEU A 286 -13.23 -7.40 -1.47
N LYS A 287 -14.45 -7.95 -1.50
CA LYS A 287 -15.21 -8.14 -2.76
C LYS A 287 -15.87 -6.86 -3.25
N ASP A 288 -16.11 -5.90 -2.36
CA ASP A 288 -16.76 -4.65 -2.69
C ASP A 288 -15.86 -3.79 -3.62
N PRO A 289 -16.42 -3.11 -4.65
CA PRO A 289 -15.69 -2.21 -5.53
C PRO A 289 -14.92 -1.09 -4.80
N LYS A 290 -15.32 -0.70 -3.58
CA LYS A 290 -14.57 0.27 -2.77
C LYS A 290 -13.14 -0.21 -2.46
N SER A 291 -12.89 -1.52 -2.47
CA SER A 291 -11.57 -2.10 -2.22
C SER A 291 -10.51 -1.79 -3.28
N VAL A 292 -10.94 -1.41 -4.49
CA VAL A 292 -10.02 -1.07 -5.59
C VAL A 292 -9.02 0.00 -5.16
N PHE A 293 -9.46 0.97 -4.37
CA PHE A 293 -8.58 2.02 -3.86
C PHE A 293 -7.40 1.45 -3.06
N VAL A 294 -7.65 0.61 -2.06
CA VAL A 294 -6.57 0.09 -1.20
C VAL A 294 -5.69 -0.88 -1.96
N VAL A 295 -6.27 -1.68 -2.87
CA VAL A 295 -5.49 -2.57 -3.76
C VAL A 295 -4.51 -1.75 -4.61
N ASN A 296 -4.96 -0.63 -5.17
CA ASN A 296 -4.10 0.25 -5.97
C ASN A 296 -3.10 1.03 -5.13
N ASP A 297 -3.49 1.51 -3.94
CA ASP A 297 -2.58 2.19 -3.01
C ASP A 297 -1.46 1.26 -2.55
N PHE A 298 -1.80 0.00 -2.19
CA PHE A 298 -0.83 -1.03 -1.87
C PHE A 298 0.12 -1.31 -3.05
N SER A 299 -0.43 -1.53 -4.25
CA SER A 299 0.37 -1.79 -5.46
C SER A 299 1.33 -0.64 -5.77
N ASN A 300 0.87 0.60 -5.64
CA ASN A 300 1.70 1.78 -5.82
C ASN A 300 2.75 1.95 -4.72
N GLY A 301 2.42 1.69 -3.46
CA GLY A 301 3.39 1.72 -2.37
C GLY A 301 4.49 0.68 -2.56
N TRP A 302 4.12 -0.52 -3.02
CA TRP A 302 5.07 -1.58 -3.31
C TRP A 302 5.95 -1.23 -4.53
N LEU A 303 5.32 -1.02 -5.70
CA LEU A 303 6.01 -0.95 -7.00
C LEU A 303 6.46 0.47 -7.39
N GLY A 304 5.90 1.51 -6.79
CA GLY A 304 6.24 2.90 -7.08
C GLY A 304 5.77 3.42 -8.44
N ALA A 305 4.78 2.77 -9.06
CA ALA A 305 4.35 3.07 -10.43
C ALA A 305 3.91 4.54 -10.62
N SER A 306 3.26 5.16 -9.63
CA SER A 306 2.85 6.57 -9.67
C SER A 306 4.01 7.56 -9.87
N THR A 307 5.24 7.17 -9.54
CA THR A 307 6.45 8.00 -9.69
C THR A 307 6.62 8.46 -11.14
N VAL A 308 6.20 7.66 -12.11
CA VAL A 308 6.36 7.94 -13.55
C VAL A 308 5.74 9.28 -13.97
N LYS A 309 4.71 9.75 -13.26
CA LYS A 309 4.05 11.04 -13.52
C LYS A 309 5.04 12.21 -13.46
N PHE A 310 6.03 12.13 -12.57
CA PHE A 310 7.01 13.18 -12.32
C PHE A 310 8.31 13.00 -13.12
N ILE A 311 8.42 11.95 -13.94
CA ILE A 311 9.64 11.66 -14.69
C ILE A 311 9.66 12.46 -15.99
N ALA A 312 10.71 13.24 -16.20
CA ALA A 312 11.01 13.89 -17.47
C ALA A 312 11.88 12.96 -18.35
N LYS A 313 11.69 13.06 -19.66
CA LYS A 313 12.51 12.41 -20.69
C LYS A 313 12.91 13.47 -21.71
N ASP A 314 14.01 13.23 -22.41
CA ASP A 314 14.42 14.10 -23.51
C ASP A 314 13.34 14.12 -24.60
N ALA A 315 12.81 15.29 -24.91
CA ALA A 315 11.67 15.43 -25.83
C ALA A 315 12.05 15.19 -27.30
N THR A 316 13.33 15.37 -27.66
CA THR A 316 13.82 15.11 -29.01
C THR A 316 13.94 13.61 -29.23
N LYS A 317 14.45 12.87 -28.24
CA LYS A 317 14.62 11.42 -28.30
C LYS A 317 13.32 10.66 -28.06
N TYR A 318 12.43 11.19 -27.21
CA TYR A 318 11.19 10.55 -26.80
C TYR A 318 9.97 11.47 -27.00
N PRO A 319 9.63 11.86 -28.25
CA PRO A 319 8.55 12.81 -28.52
C PRO A 319 7.16 12.31 -28.11
N GLN A 320 6.99 10.99 -27.98
CA GLN A 320 5.75 10.36 -27.53
C GLN A 320 5.60 10.34 -25.99
N TRP A 321 6.56 10.87 -25.22
CA TRP A 321 6.52 10.92 -23.75
C TRP A 321 5.59 12.02 -23.23
N THR A 322 4.29 11.82 -23.42
CA THR A 322 3.25 12.78 -23.03
C THR A 322 2.67 12.49 -21.65
N GLN A 323 1.91 13.44 -21.09
CA GLN A 323 1.19 13.24 -19.83
C GLN A 323 0.15 12.11 -19.94
N ASP A 324 -0.46 11.94 -21.11
CA ASP A 324 -1.41 10.87 -21.40
C ASP A 324 -0.76 9.49 -21.33
N ILE A 325 0.45 9.33 -21.91
CA ILE A 325 1.21 8.08 -21.79
C ILE A 325 1.57 7.81 -20.33
N LYS A 326 2.03 8.82 -19.58
CA LYS A 326 2.31 8.65 -18.14
C LYS A 326 1.09 8.19 -17.35
N ASN A 327 -0.08 8.76 -17.63
CA ASN A 327 -1.33 8.37 -16.98
C ASN A 327 -1.73 6.93 -17.36
N ASP A 328 -1.58 6.54 -18.62
CA ASP A 328 -1.84 5.19 -19.08
C ASP A 328 -0.88 4.16 -18.46
N LEU A 329 0.39 4.50 -18.25
CA LEU A 329 1.37 3.64 -17.59
C LEU A 329 1.02 3.36 -16.12
N VAL A 330 0.52 4.38 -15.41
CA VAL A 330 0.02 4.18 -14.04
C VAL A 330 -1.23 3.29 -14.07
N ALA A 331 -2.18 3.59 -14.95
CA ALA A 331 -3.39 2.79 -15.10
C ALA A 331 -3.08 1.33 -15.50
N GLU A 332 -2.05 1.10 -16.31
CA GLU A 332 -1.57 -0.25 -16.67
C GLU A 332 -1.16 -1.02 -15.42
N SER A 333 -0.33 -0.41 -14.58
CA SER A 333 0.21 -1.04 -13.39
C SER A 333 -0.90 -1.37 -12.37
N GLU A 334 -1.79 -0.41 -12.13
CA GLU A 334 -2.93 -0.54 -11.21
C GLU A 334 -3.93 -1.59 -11.70
N LYS A 335 -4.44 -1.46 -12.93
CA LYS A 335 -5.46 -2.37 -13.47
C LYS A 335 -4.93 -3.79 -13.65
N THR A 336 -3.66 -3.97 -14.01
CA THR A 336 -3.09 -5.31 -14.14
C THR A 336 -2.95 -5.98 -12.78
N PHE A 337 -2.45 -5.25 -11.78
CA PHE A 337 -2.38 -5.76 -10.42
C PHE A 337 -3.77 -6.14 -9.89
N GLU A 338 -4.76 -5.24 -10.04
CA GLU A 338 -6.14 -5.49 -9.63
C GLU A 338 -6.73 -6.71 -10.35
N TYR A 339 -6.56 -6.79 -11.67
CA TYR A 339 -7.09 -7.90 -12.47
C TYR A 339 -6.54 -9.25 -11.99
N ILE A 340 -5.22 -9.35 -11.78
CA ILE A 340 -4.57 -10.58 -11.28
C ILE A 340 -5.01 -10.86 -9.85
N PHE A 341 -5.01 -9.86 -8.97
CA PHE A 341 -5.40 -9.99 -7.56
C PHE A 341 -6.83 -10.53 -7.39
N ARG A 342 -7.74 -10.16 -8.29
CA ARG A 342 -9.14 -10.60 -8.25
C ARG A 342 -9.37 -12.00 -8.84
N GLN A 343 -8.38 -12.60 -9.51
CA GLN A 343 -8.57 -13.95 -10.05
C GLN A 343 -8.49 -14.99 -8.94
N PRO A 344 -9.49 -15.89 -8.81
CA PRO A 344 -9.51 -16.89 -7.74
C PRO A 344 -8.41 -17.94 -7.83
N THR A 345 -7.79 -18.08 -9.01
CA THR A 345 -6.73 -19.05 -9.29
C THR A 345 -5.36 -18.40 -9.51
N ALA A 346 -5.27 -17.07 -9.43
CA ALA A 346 -3.99 -16.40 -9.60
C ALA A 346 -3.06 -16.66 -8.41
N SER A 347 -1.78 -16.58 -8.71
CA SER A 347 -0.67 -16.77 -7.80
C SER A 347 0.31 -15.60 -7.93
N TYR A 348 1.26 -15.52 -7.01
CA TYR A 348 2.36 -14.56 -7.12
C TYR A 348 3.14 -14.72 -8.45
N LYS A 349 3.22 -15.95 -8.99
CA LYS A 349 3.87 -16.20 -10.29
C LYS A 349 3.23 -15.40 -11.42
N ASP A 350 1.92 -15.22 -11.39
CA ASP A 350 1.21 -14.50 -12.45
C ASP A 350 1.60 -13.01 -12.46
N LEU A 351 1.88 -12.41 -11.31
CA LEU A 351 2.38 -11.03 -11.22
C LEU A 351 3.74 -10.84 -11.89
N VAL A 352 4.62 -11.85 -11.87
CA VAL A 352 6.00 -11.74 -12.41
C VAL A 352 6.16 -12.36 -13.80
N ALA A 353 5.29 -13.30 -14.18
CA ALA A 353 5.44 -14.09 -15.41
C ALA A 353 4.37 -13.83 -16.47
N SER A 354 3.34 -13.04 -16.17
CA SER A 354 2.29 -12.74 -17.16
C SER A 354 2.86 -12.05 -18.40
N ASP A 355 2.39 -12.47 -19.56
CA ASP A 355 2.72 -11.96 -20.89
C ASP A 355 1.62 -11.04 -21.44
N PHE A 356 0.86 -10.42 -20.53
CA PHE A 356 -0.12 -9.39 -20.85
C PHE A 356 -0.15 -8.33 -19.75
N THR A 357 -0.70 -7.17 -20.08
CA THR A 357 -1.13 -6.17 -19.09
C THR A 357 -2.55 -5.70 -19.43
N ILE A 358 -3.23 -5.03 -18.51
CA ILE A 358 -4.52 -4.40 -18.75
C ILE A 358 -4.28 -2.94 -19.13
N GLY A 359 -4.76 -2.50 -20.29
CA GLY A 359 -4.43 -1.16 -20.76
C GLY A 359 -5.22 -0.68 -21.97
N SER A 360 -4.95 0.56 -22.38
CA SER A 360 -5.61 1.23 -23.50
C SER A 360 -5.00 0.84 -24.85
N GLU A 361 -5.76 1.04 -25.94
CA GLU A 361 -5.24 0.91 -27.31
C GLU A 361 -4.12 1.91 -27.61
N ARG A 362 -4.19 3.11 -27.01
CA ARG A 362 -3.13 4.12 -27.08
C ARG A 362 -1.82 3.57 -26.50
N LEU A 363 -1.88 2.93 -25.33
CA LEU A 363 -0.69 2.37 -24.70
C LEU A 363 -0.16 1.15 -25.46
N ALA A 364 -1.04 0.30 -25.99
CA ALA A 364 -0.62 -0.80 -26.86
C ALA A 364 0.14 -0.29 -28.09
N SER A 365 -0.38 0.77 -28.73
CA SER A 365 0.27 1.43 -29.88
C SER A 365 1.62 2.03 -29.48
N TYR A 366 1.72 2.64 -28.30
CA TYR A 366 2.99 3.14 -27.74
C TYR A 366 4.04 2.02 -27.56
N TYR A 367 3.61 0.83 -27.18
CA TYR A 367 4.47 -0.36 -27.09
C TYR A 367 4.72 -1.07 -28.42
N GLY A 368 4.07 -0.65 -29.51
CA GLY A 368 4.15 -1.34 -30.80
C GLY A 368 3.47 -2.71 -30.81
N THR A 369 2.48 -2.93 -29.93
CA THR A 369 1.69 -4.16 -29.87
C THR A 369 0.19 -3.86 -30.03
N LYS A 370 -0.65 -4.89 -29.91
CA LYS A 370 -2.09 -4.83 -30.08
C LYS A 370 -2.81 -5.15 -28.78
N THR A 371 -4.06 -4.71 -28.72
CA THR A 371 -4.97 -5.14 -27.67
C THR A 371 -5.79 -6.36 -28.08
N VAL A 372 -6.09 -7.22 -27.12
CA VAL A 372 -7.02 -8.34 -27.24
C VAL A 372 -8.11 -8.17 -26.18
N LYS A 373 -9.36 -8.42 -26.55
CA LYS A 373 -10.47 -8.41 -25.58
C LYS A 373 -10.57 -9.77 -24.89
N ASP A 374 -10.69 -9.73 -23.57
CA ASP A 374 -11.01 -10.87 -22.73
C ASP A 374 -12.23 -10.51 -21.86
N GLY A 375 -13.41 -10.96 -22.30
CA GLY A 375 -14.68 -10.50 -21.73
C GLY A 375 -14.84 -8.98 -21.82
N SER A 376 -14.99 -8.32 -20.68
CA SER A 376 -15.07 -6.85 -20.55
C SER A 376 -13.72 -6.16 -20.42
N VAL A 377 -12.61 -6.91 -20.37
CA VAL A 377 -11.27 -6.40 -20.09
C VAL A 377 -10.46 -6.29 -21.38
N THR A 378 -9.76 -5.17 -21.55
CA THR A 378 -8.82 -4.95 -22.65
C THR A 378 -7.40 -5.30 -22.21
N LYS A 379 -6.84 -6.37 -22.78
CA LYS A 379 -5.46 -6.81 -22.55
C LYS A 379 -4.55 -6.25 -23.62
N ILE A 380 -3.35 -5.80 -23.25
CA ILE A 380 -2.22 -5.55 -24.14
C ILE A 380 -1.43 -6.87 -24.23
N ASP A 381 -1.28 -7.41 -25.44
CA ASP A 381 -0.62 -8.71 -25.66
C ASP A 381 0.91 -8.56 -25.77
N PHE A 382 1.64 -9.29 -24.93
CA PHE A 382 3.11 -9.37 -24.94
C PHE A 382 3.63 -10.80 -25.16
N SER A 383 2.80 -11.75 -25.55
CA SER A 383 3.16 -13.17 -25.79
C SER A 383 4.30 -13.32 -26.81
N LYS A 384 4.37 -12.43 -27.80
CA LYS A 384 5.43 -12.38 -28.83
C LYS A 384 6.66 -11.55 -28.44
N THR A 385 6.74 -11.11 -27.20
CA THR A 385 7.85 -10.29 -26.67
C THR A 385 8.52 -10.99 -25.49
N THR A 386 9.62 -10.40 -24.99
CA THR A 386 10.29 -10.85 -23.75
C THR A 386 9.77 -10.17 -22.48
N ARG A 387 8.81 -9.25 -22.59
CA ARG A 387 8.27 -8.49 -21.46
C ARG A 387 7.41 -9.41 -20.57
N ARG A 388 7.70 -9.46 -19.27
CA ARG A 388 6.98 -10.31 -18.32
C ARG A 388 6.68 -9.57 -17.01
N GLY A 389 5.42 -9.65 -16.60
CA GLY A 389 4.92 -9.21 -15.29
C GLY A 389 5.35 -7.81 -14.86
N VAL A 390 5.44 -7.61 -13.55
CA VAL A 390 5.83 -6.34 -12.92
C VAL A 390 7.20 -5.83 -13.38
N LEU A 391 8.14 -6.73 -13.71
CA LEU A 391 9.45 -6.34 -14.24
C LEU A 391 9.37 -5.71 -15.64
N GLY A 392 8.29 -6.01 -16.35
CA GLY A 392 7.98 -5.44 -17.65
C GLY A 392 7.25 -4.10 -17.59
N TYR A 393 6.61 -3.71 -16.49
CA TYR A 393 5.70 -2.57 -16.46
C TYR A 393 6.39 -1.26 -16.87
N GLY A 394 5.78 -0.52 -17.79
CA GLY A 394 6.41 0.66 -18.36
C GLY A 394 6.57 1.80 -17.35
N ALA A 395 5.64 1.93 -16.39
CA ALA A 395 5.76 2.89 -15.29
C ALA A 395 7.05 2.65 -14.50
N ILE A 396 7.31 1.40 -14.13
CA ILE A 396 8.49 1.00 -13.35
C ILE A 396 9.75 1.21 -14.17
N LEU A 397 9.79 0.65 -15.39
CA LEU A 397 10.97 0.74 -16.26
C LEU A 397 11.35 2.18 -16.61
N ALA A 398 10.36 3.06 -16.81
CA ALA A 398 10.59 4.47 -17.11
C ALA A 398 11.05 5.26 -15.88
N SER A 399 10.49 4.98 -14.70
CA SER A 399 10.91 5.58 -13.42
C SER A 399 12.34 5.23 -13.02
N LEU A 400 12.82 4.05 -13.41
CA LEU A 400 14.18 3.62 -13.13
C LEU A 400 15.19 4.08 -14.19
N ALA A 401 14.75 4.65 -15.31
CA ALA A 401 15.62 5.12 -16.40
C ALA A 401 16.01 6.61 -16.24
N SER A 402 17.12 7.02 -16.86
CA SER A 402 17.50 8.44 -16.97
C SER A 402 16.63 9.16 -18.02
N GLN A 403 16.89 10.43 -18.29
CA GLN A 403 16.16 11.17 -19.32
C GLN A 403 16.41 10.64 -20.74
N THR A 404 17.57 10.03 -20.98
CA THR A 404 18.09 9.70 -22.31
C THR A 404 18.40 8.21 -22.49
N GLU A 405 18.52 7.42 -21.43
CA GLU A 405 18.91 6.01 -21.51
C GLU A 405 18.37 5.16 -20.35
N THR A 406 18.45 3.83 -20.52
CA THR A 406 18.09 2.89 -19.45
C THR A 406 19.20 2.81 -18.39
N ASN A 407 18.85 2.45 -17.16
CA ASN A 407 19.81 2.35 -16.06
C ASN A 407 19.73 0.94 -15.43
N PRO A 408 20.68 0.04 -15.75
CA PRO A 408 20.66 -1.34 -15.23
C PRO A 408 20.85 -1.40 -13.71
N PHE A 409 21.61 -0.48 -13.10
CA PHE A 409 21.83 -0.45 -11.66
C PHE A 409 20.54 -0.18 -10.88
N LYS A 410 19.76 0.83 -11.28
CA LYS A 410 18.47 1.13 -10.66
C LYS A 410 17.45 -0.01 -10.84
N ARG A 411 17.51 -0.73 -11.96
CA ARG A 411 16.69 -1.91 -12.20
C ARG A 411 17.11 -3.09 -11.33
N GLY A 412 18.41 -3.31 -11.15
CA GLY A 412 18.95 -4.31 -10.22
C GLY A 412 18.55 -4.03 -8.77
N ASP A 413 18.72 -2.79 -8.32
CA ASP A 413 18.28 -2.34 -6.99
C ASP A 413 16.78 -2.54 -6.77
N PHE A 414 15.95 -2.24 -7.77
CA PHE A 414 14.51 -2.52 -7.70
C PHE A 414 14.22 -4.02 -7.52
N VAL A 415 14.90 -4.90 -8.26
CA VAL A 415 14.70 -6.35 -8.13
C VAL A 415 15.12 -6.84 -6.74
N LEU A 416 16.31 -6.45 -6.27
CA LEU A 416 16.80 -6.83 -4.95
C LEU A 416 15.85 -6.32 -3.85
N SER A 417 15.55 -5.02 -3.85
CA SER A 417 14.82 -4.37 -2.77
C SER A 417 13.32 -4.66 -2.77
N LYS A 418 12.65 -4.66 -3.93
CA LYS A 418 11.19 -4.79 -4.04
C LYS A 418 10.72 -6.21 -4.30
N ILE A 419 11.53 -7.06 -4.93
CA ILE A 419 11.15 -8.45 -5.23
C ILE A 419 11.76 -9.42 -4.22
N PHE A 420 13.07 -9.29 -3.93
CA PHE A 420 13.76 -10.18 -2.99
C PHE A 420 13.80 -9.66 -1.54
N CYS A 421 13.32 -8.44 -1.29
CA CYS A 421 13.38 -7.79 0.02
C CYS A 421 14.81 -7.71 0.60
N ASP A 422 15.81 -7.59 -0.28
CA ASP A 422 17.22 -7.47 0.05
C ASP A 422 17.71 -6.06 -0.29
N LEU A 423 18.21 -5.36 0.73
CA LEU A 423 18.69 -3.98 0.56
C LEU A 423 20.21 -4.06 0.39
N PRO A 424 20.75 -3.70 -0.78
CA PRO A 424 22.19 -3.68 -0.96
C PRO A 424 22.83 -2.73 0.08
N PRO A 425 24.01 -3.06 0.61
CA PRO A 425 24.71 -2.18 1.53
C PRO A 425 24.98 -0.83 0.85
N PRO A 426 25.06 0.27 1.62
CA PRO A 426 25.39 1.57 1.06
C PRO A 426 26.73 1.50 0.31
N THR A 427 26.83 2.21 -0.80
CA THR A 427 28.08 2.29 -1.57
C THR A 427 29.21 2.79 -0.65
N PRO A 428 30.36 2.09 -0.59
CA PRO A 428 31.50 2.55 0.21
C PRO A 428 31.92 3.97 -0.16
N GLU A 429 32.30 4.77 0.84
CA GLU A 429 32.82 6.11 0.60
C GLU A 429 34.05 6.08 -0.33
N GLY A 430 34.07 6.96 -1.32
CA GLY A 430 35.20 7.10 -2.25
C GLY A 430 35.19 6.14 -3.45
N LEU A 431 34.21 5.24 -3.58
CA LEU A 431 34.07 4.41 -4.78
C LEU A 431 33.77 5.29 -6.02
N LYS A 432 34.73 5.38 -6.93
CA LYS A 432 34.55 6.02 -8.24
C LYS A 432 34.29 4.94 -9.29
N PHE A 433 33.03 4.80 -9.68
CA PHE A 433 32.64 3.97 -10.82
C PHE A 433 32.43 4.87 -12.04
N GLU A 434 33.21 4.65 -13.09
CA GLU A 434 32.98 5.27 -14.39
C GLU A 434 32.20 4.30 -15.28
N PRO A 435 30.91 4.56 -15.57
CA PRO A 435 30.16 3.70 -16.47
C PRO A 435 30.77 3.72 -17.88
N PRO A 436 30.66 2.61 -18.63
CA PRO A 436 31.03 2.58 -20.05
C PRO A 436 30.38 3.74 -20.79
N LYS A 437 31.14 4.41 -21.66
CA LYS A 437 30.65 5.58 -22.40
C LYS A 437 29.36 5.24 -23.18
N PRO A 438 28.43 6.19 -23.33
CA PRO A 438 27.28 6.03 -24.21
C PRO A 438 27.72 5.67 -25.63
N ASP A 439 27.16 4.58 -26.15
CA ASP A 439 27.25 4.17 -27.54
C ASP A 439 25.83 4.00 -28.06
N GLU A 440 25.49 4.70 -29.14
CA GLU A 440 24.14 4.70 -29.72
C GLU A 440 23.85 3.43 -30.53
N THR A 441 24.87 2.65 -30.86
CA THR A 441 24.75 1.39 -31.63
C THR A 441 24.52 0.17 -30.73
N LEU A 442 24.83 0.28 -29.44
CA LEU A 442 24.72 -0.81 -28.48
C LEU A 442 23.54 -0.58 -27.51
N THR A 443 22.84 -1.65 -27.17
CA THR A 443 21.92 -1.64 -26.04
C THR A 443 22.67 -1.45 -24.73
N SER A 444 22.00 -0.92 -23.70
CA SER A 444 22.58 -0.87 -22.36
C SER A 444 22.96 -2.25 -21.82
N ARG A 445 22.36 -3.35 -22.32
CA ARG A 445 22.78 -4.69 -21.95
C ARG A 445 24.14 -5.02 -22.56
N GLU A 446 24.34 -4.74 -23.84
CA GLU A 446 25.59 -4.99 -24.55
C GLU A 446 26.73 -4.10 -24.06
N ARG A 447 26.43 -2.86 -23.64
CA ARG A 447 27.44 -1.95 -23.07
C ARG A 447 27.98 -2.39 -21.70
N PHE A 448 27.19 -3.14 -20.94
CA PHE A 448 27.50 -3.55 -19.56
C PHE A 448 27.74 -5.07 -19.42
N ALA A 449 27.65 -5.81 -20.52
CA ALA A 449 28.10 -7.20 -20.62
C ALA A 449 29.62 -7.23 -20.76
#